data_AF-A0A7S0HII3-F1
#
_entry.id   AF-A0A7S0HII3-F1
#
_cell.length_a   1.000
_cell.length_b   1.000
_cell.length_c   1.000
_cell.angle_alpha   90.00
_cell.angle_beta   90.00
_cell.angle_gamma   90.00
#
_symmetry.space_group_name_H-M   'P 1'
#
loop_
_entity.id
_entity.type
_entity.pdbx_description
1 polymer ?
#
loop_
_entity_poly.entity_id
_entity_poly.type
_entity_poly.pdbx_seq_one_letter_code
_entity_poly.pdbx_strand_id
1 'polypeptide(L)'
;SRVYEIKALKAPLIIIKADRGFLACGYISIDTCNRLKEACAVVTGVRDYHGVLCGNVAAASKAALDLGIQIGMKGSDALALFNVPASADGPDLPGCSEGSRRFQSRSRL
;
A
#
# COMPACT_ATOMS: atom_id res chain seq x y z
N SER A 1 4.99 9.09 7.98
CA SER A 1 4.73 7.70 8.43
C SER A 1 5.85 7.18 9.36
N ARG A 2 5.51 6.30 10.32
CA ARG A 2 6.47 5.62 11.25
C ARG A 2 6.39 4.11 11.07
N VAL A 3 7.54 3.44 11.13
CA VAL A 3 7.64 1.98 10.94
C VAL A 3 7.92 1.31 12.28
N TYR A 4 7.19 0.24 12.57
CA TYR A 4 7.34 -0.61 13.74
C TYR A 4 7.61 -2.04 13.27
N GLU A 5 8.76 -2.59 13.65
CA GLU A 5 9.13 -3.97 13.33
C GLU A 5 9.46 -4.76 14.60
N ILE A 6 8.89 -5.96 14.72
CA ILE A 6 9.12 -6.89 15.82
C ILE A 6 9.65 -8.20 15.24
N LYS A 7 10.95 -8.45 15.44
CA LYS A 7 11.69 -9.60 14.88
C LYS A 7 11.74 -10.84 15.80
N ALA A 8 11.17 -10.75 17.00
CA ALA A 8 11.22 -11.82 18.02
C ALA A 8 10.20 -12.96 17.80
N LEU A 9 9.37 -12.90 16.75
CA LEU A 9 8.36 -13.91 16.45
C LEU A 9 8.83 -14.87 15.33
N LYS A 10 8.14 -16.00 15.19
CA LYS A 10 8.38 -16.98 14.12
C LYS A 10 8.27 -16.39 12.70
N ALA A 11 7.45 -15.36 12.54
CA ALA A 11 7.44 -14.48 11.39
C ALA A 11 7.50 -13.02 11.87
N PRO A 12 8.26 -12.13 11.21
CA PRO A 12 8.41 -10.75 11.64
C PRO A 12 7.08 -10.00 11.52
N LEU A 13 6.71 -9.29 12.58
CA LEU A 13 5.53 -8.43 12.59
C LEU A 13 5.96 -7.03 12.19
N ILE A 14 5.37 -6.50 11.12
CA ILE A 14 5.69 -5.18 10.58
C ILE A 14 4.40 -4.38 10.47
N ILE A 15 4.41 -3.17 11.03
CA ILE A 15 3.32 -2.20 10.96
C ILE A 15 3.92 -0.85 10.53
N ILE A 16 3.31 -0.24 9.53
CA ILE A 16 3.66 1.10 9.05
C ILE A 16 2.47 2.00 9.37
N LYS A 17 2.64 2.86 10.36
CA LYS A 17 1.64 3.87 10.71
C LYS A 17 1.75 5.07 9.76
N ALA A 18 0.64 5.45 9.17
CA ALA A 18 0.45 6.68 8.40
C ALA A 18 -0.54 7.61 9.13
N ASP A 19 -0.84 8.77 8.54
CA ASP A 19 -1.68 9.78 9.17
C ASP A 19 -3.16 9.39 9.21
N ARG A 20 -3.69 8.85 8.10
CA ARG A 20 -5.10 8.42 8.01
C ARG A 20 -5.34 6.94 8.28
N GLY A 21 -4.28 6.17 8.57
CA GLY A 21 -4.40 4.72 8.68
C GLY A 21 -3.06 4.02 8.89
N PHE A 22 -3.04 2.70 8.69
CA PHE A 22 -1.81 1.93 8.80
C PHE A 22 -1.80 0.71 7.87
N LEU A 23 -0.60 0.36 7.42
CA LEU A 23 -0.32 -0.84 6.65
C LEU A 23 0.27 -1.88 7.59
N ALA A 24 -0.25 -3.09 7.57
CA ALA A 24 0.22 -4.16 8.44
C ALA A 24 0.49 -5.45 7.66
N CYS A 25 1.32 -6.33 8.22
CA CYS A 25 1.45 -7.68 7.69
C CYS A 25 0.26 -8.57 8.13
N GLY A 26 0.22 -9.80 7.60
CA GLY A 26 -0.85 -10.79 7.85
C GLY A 26 -1.15 -11.18 9.31
N TYR A 27 -0.43 -10.61 10.28
CA TYR A 27 -0.78 -10.71 11.70
C TYR A 27 -2.01 -9.89 12.10
N ILE A 28 -2.32 -8.81 11.37
CA ILE A 28 -3.48 -7.97 11.67
C ILE A 28 -4.72 -8.49 10.94
N SER A 29 -5.82 -8.62 11.68
CA SER A 29 -7.12 -8.99 11.12
C SER A 29 -7.90 -7.78 10.66
N ILE A 30 -8.29 -7.76 9.38
CA ILE A 30 -9.15 -6.73 8.78
C ILE A 30 -10.49 -6.59 9.51
N ASP A 31 -11.05 -7.70 10.03
CA ASP A 31 -12.31 -7.67 10.78
C ASP A 31 -12.24 -6.76 12.01
N THR A 32 -11.11 -6.80 12.72
CA THR A 32 -10.87 -5.90 13.86
C THR A 32 -10.74 -4.45 13.41
N CYS A 33 -10.03 -4.18 12.30
CA CYS A 33 -9.95 -2.83 11.73
C CYS A 33 -11.34 -2.30 11.36
N ASN A 34 -12.18 -3.14 10.73
CA ASN A 34 -13.54 -2.77 10.35
C ASN A 34 -14.41 -2.44 11.58
N ARG A 35 -14.30 -3.21 12.67
CA ARG A 35 -15.03 -2.95 13.91
C ARG A 35 -14.60 -1.64 14.57
N LEU A 36 -13.30 -1.34 14.51
CA LEU A 36 -12.73 -0.10 15.03
C LEU A 36 -12.91 1.09 14.08
N LYS A 37 -13.41 0.85 12.85
CA LYS A 37 -13.54 1.83 11.76
C LYS A 37 -12.20 2.49 11.40
N GLU A 38 -11.10 1.76 11.58
CA GLU A 38 -9.75 2.20 11.26
C GLU A 38 -9.41 1.85 9.81
N ALA A 39 -8.79 2.79 9.11
CA ALA A 39 -8.33 2.55 7.74
C ALA A 39 -7.05 1.71 7.78
N CYS A 40 -7.22 0.41 7.60
CA CYS A 40 -6.10 -0.53 7.57
C CYS A 40 -6.06 -1.34 6.28
N ALA A 41 -4.84 -1.64 5.84
CA ALA A 41 -4.54 -2.53 4.73
C ALA A 41 -3.55 -3.60 5.18
N VAL A 42 -3.74 -4.82 4.68
CA VAL A 42 -2.96 -6.00 5.07
C VAL A 42 -2.23 -6.57 3.87
N VAL A 43 -0.94 -6.79 4.03
CA VAL A 43 -0.04 -7.39 3.04
C VAL A 43 0.42 -8.76 3.57
N THR A 44 0.42 -9.78 2.72
CA THR A 44 0.82 -11.15 3.10
C THR A 44 2.08 -11.58 2.36
N GLY A 45 2.81 -12.56 2.91
CA GLY A 45 4.01 -13.12 2.27
C GLY A 45 5.27 -12.27 2.36
N VAL A 46 5.32 -11.33 3.31
CA VAL A 46 6.41 -10.35 3.46
C VAL A 46 7.20 -10.61 4.75
N ARG A 47 8.53 -10.47 4.67
CA ARG A 47 9.45 -10.67 5.80
C ARG A 47 10.20 -9.39 6.20
N ASP A 48 10.15 -8.38 5.35
CA ASP A 48 10.94 -7.16 5.48
C ASP A 48 10.12 -5.93 5.09
N TYR A 49 10.54 -4.76 5.55
CA TYR A 49 9.90 -3.49 5.21
C TYR A 49 9.75 -3.29 3.71
N HIS A 50 10.79 -3.60 2.93
CA HIS A 50 10.74 -3.52 1.47
C HIS A 50 9.71 -4.49 0.87
N GLY A 51 9.57 -5.68 1.46
CA GLY A 51 8.52 -6.63 1.09
C GLY A 51 7.13 -6.06 1.31
N VAL A 52 6.90 -5.35 2.42
CA VAL A 52 5.61 -4.70 2.71
C VAL A 52 5.29 -3.60 1.68
N LEU A 53 6.28 -2.81 1.25
CA LEU A 53 6.08 -1.76 0.24
C LEU A 53 5.85 -2.31 -1.16
N CYS A 54 6.61 -3.32 -1.58
CA CYS A 54 6.47 -3.91 -2.91
C CYS A 54 5.37 -4.97 -2.99
N GLY A 55 4.92 -5.48 -1.85
CA GLY A 55 3.90 -6.51 -1.75
C GLY A 55 2.52 -5.99 -2.11
N ASN A 56 1.66 -6.90 -2.53
CA ASN A 56 0.28 -6.58 -2.90
C ASN A 56 -0.62 -6.64 -1.67
N VAL A 57 -1.49 -5.65 -1.53
CA VAL A 57 -2.53 -5.63 -0.49
C VAL A 57 -3.43 -6.84 -0.68
N ALA A 58 -3.42 -7.76 0.28
CA ALA A 58 -4.25 -8.95 0.28
C ALA A 58 -5.66 -8.66 0.78
N ALA A 59 -5.80 -7.70 1.69
CA ALA A 59 -7.08 -7.30 2.23
C ALA A 59 -7.06 -5.85 2.72
N ALA A 60 -8.19 -5.16 2.60
CA ALA A 60 -8.36 -3.77 3.02
C ALA A 60 -9.65 -3.62 3.83
N SER A 61 -9.62 -2.74 4.83
CA SER A 61 -10.80 -2.35 5.60
C SER A 61 -11.77 -1.51 4.76
N LYS A 62 -13.03 -1.41 5.19
CA LYS A 62 -14.04 -0.56 4.55
C LYS A 62 -13.61 0.92 4.49
N ALA A 63 -13.00 1.43 5.56
CA ALA A 63 -12.48 2.79 5.59
C ALA A 63 -11.30 3.00 4.62
N ALA A 64 -10.43 1.98 4.46
CA ALA A 64 -9.36 2.03 3.46
C ALA A 64 -9.91 2.00 2.02
N LEU A 65 -10.94 1.19 1.76
CA LEU A 65 -11.61 1.11 0.46
C LEU A 65 -12.25 2.46 0.07
N ASP A 66 -12.85 3.16 1.04
CA ASP A 66 -13.45 4.48 0.86
C ASP A 66 -12.40 5.56 0.51
N LEU A 67 -11.17 5.41 1.04
CA LEU A 67 -10.02 6.25 0.68
C LEU A 67 -9.42 5.94 -0.70
N GLY A 68 -9.93 4.92 -1.42
CA GLY A 68 -9.46 4.51 -2.73
C GLY A 68 -8.41 3.39 -2.73
N ILE A 69 -8.14 2.75 -1.59
CA ILE A 69 -7.21 1.62 -1.51
C ILE A 69 -7.92 0.35 -1.98
N GLN A 70 -7.36 -0.33 -2.97
CA GLN A 70 -7.94 -1.56 -3.53
C GLN A 70 -7.09 -2.80 -3.19
N ILE A 71 -7.76 -3.95 -3.13
CA ILE A 71 -7.09 -5.26 -3.01
C ILE A 71 -6.30 -5.52 -4.29
N GLY A 72 -5.05 -5.95 -4.16
CA GLY A 72 -4.11 -6.15 -5.28
C GLY A 72 -3.24 -4.93 -5.59
N MET A 73 -3.52 -3.77 -5.00
CA MET A 73 -2.66 -2.58 -5.10
C MET A 73 -1.32 -2.80 -4.38
N LYS A 74 -0.24 -2.14 -4.84
CA LYS A 74 1.05 -2.18 -4.13
C LYS A 74 0.96 -1.48 -2.78
N GLY A 75 1.69 -1.99 -1.80
CA GLY A 75 1.80 -1.39 -0.46
C GLY A 75 2.34 0.05 -0.49
N SER A 76 3.23 0.38 -1.42
CA SER A 76 3.72 1.75 -1.66
C SER A 76 2.59 2.72 -2.01
N ASP A 77 1.69 2.30 -2.89
CA ASP A 77 0.61 3.14 -3.42
C ASP A 77 -0.47 3.30 -2.34
N ALA A 78 -0.78 2.21 -1.63
CA ALA A 78 -1.65 2.26 -0.46
C ALA A 78 -1.12 3.19 0.64
N LEU A 79 0.20 3.16 0.91
CA LEU A 79 0.84 4.04 1.89
C LEU A 79 0.76 5.52 1.47
N ALA A 80 0.91 5.81 0.17
CA ALA A 80 0.75 7.17 -0.34
C ALA A 80 -0.67 7.68 -0.09
N LEU A 81 -1.71 6.88 -0.36
CA LEU A 81 -3.11 7.25 -0.11
C LEU A 81 -3.38 7.56 1.39
N PHE A 82 -2.76 6.79 2.30
CA PHE A 82 -2.87 7.06 3.73
C PHE A 82 -2.16 8.35 4.19
N ASN A 83 -1.16 8.84 3.44
CA ASN A 83 -0.33 9.99 3.81
C ASN A 83 -0.80 11.31 3.18
N VAL A 84 -1.71 11.28 2.20
CA VAL A 84 -2.28 12.49 1.59
C VAL A 84 -3.31 13.10 2.56
N PRO A 85 -3.23 14.40 2.91
CA PRO A 85 -4.32 15.07 3.63
C PRO A 85 -5.53 15.20 2.70
N ALA A 86 -6.75 15.19 3.24
CA ALA A 86 -8.01 15.05 2.49
C ALA A 86 -8.35 16.14 1.45
N SER A 87 -7.42 17.07 1.13
CA SER A 87 -7.67 18.28 0.34
C SER A 87 -6.78 18.43 -0.91
N ALA A 88 -6.44 17.35 -1.61
CA ALA A 88 -5.84 17.45 -2.93
C ALA A 88 -6.77 16.79 -3.95
N ASP A 89 -7.47 17.62 -4.71
CA ASP A 89 -8.30 17.23 -5.84
C ASP A 89 -7.54 16.33 -6.83
N GLY A 90 -8.10 15.16 -7.13
CA GLY A 90 -7.84 14.39 -8.36
C GLY A 90 -6.55 13.56 -8.44
N PRO A 91 -6.63 12.26 -8.81
CA PRO A 91 -5.46 11.38 -8.90
C PRO A 91 -4.80 11.51 -10.28
N ASP A 92 -3.65 12.20 -10.35
CA ASP A 92 -2.65 11.92 -11.38
C ASP A 92 -1.59 11.00 -10.75
N LEU A 93 -1.91 9.71 -10.69
CA LEU A 93 -0.94 8.65 -10.41
C LEU A 93 -0.28 8.24 -11.73
N PRO A 94 0.99 8.58 -11.99
CA PRO A 94 1.75 7.84 -12.98
C PRO A 94 1.96 6.43 -12.42
N GLY A 95 1.15 5.49 -12.91
CA GLY A 95 1.33 4.08 -12.65
C GLY A 95 2.76 3.65 -12.99
N CYS A 96 3.28 2.68 -12.23
CA CYS A 96 4.47 1.93 -12.62
C CYS A 96 4.17 1.09 -13.87
N SER A 97 3.94 1.72 -15.03
CA SER A 97 3.92 1.04 -16.32
C SER A 97 5.28 1.19 -16.99
N GLU A 98 5.88 0.05 -17.25
CA GLU A 98 7.10 -0.13 -18.03
C GLU A 98 7.03 0.64 -19.36
N GLY A 99 8.00 1.53 -19.57
CA GLY A 99 8.22 2.23 -20.84
C GLY A 99 9.53 1.78 -21.48
N SER A 100 9.63 0.51 -21.89
CA SER A 100 10.69 0.09 -22.81
C SER A 100 10.47 0.78 -24.17
N ARG A 101 11.20 1.88 -24.38
CA ARG A 101 11.68 2.43 -25.66
C ARG A 101 10.84 2.10 -26.91
N ARG A 102 9.89 2.98 -27.25
CA ARG A 102 9.53 3.22 -28.67
C ARG A 102 10.63 4.06 -29.33
N PHE A 103 11.64 3.39 -29.89
CA PHE A 103 12.51 4.01 -30.90
C PHE A 103 11.80 3.89 -32.25
N GLN A 104 10.89 4.82 -32.55
CA GLN A 104 10.41 4.99 -33.92
C GLN A 104 11.45 5.78 -34.69
N SER A 105 12.37 5.09 -35.36
CA SER A 105 13.18 5.68 -36.43
C SER A 105 12.28 5.93 -37.64
N ARG A 106 11.64 7.10 -37.66
CA ARG A 106 11.16 7.71 -38.90
C ARG A 106 12.33 8.44 -39.55
N SER A 107 12.78 7.95 -40.69
CA SER A 107 13.19 8.82 -41.81
C SER A 107 12.87 8.08 -43.09
N ARG A 108 11.70 8.43 -43.63
CA ARG A 108 11.53 8.54 -45.08
C ARG A 108 12.32 9.77 -45.49
N LEU A 109 13.30 9.57 -46.36
CA LEU A 109 13.59 10.39 -47.53
C LEU A 109 14.19 9.43 -48.56
#